data_AF-A0A2M7EFU6-F1
#
_entry.id   AF-A0A2M7EFU6-F1
#
_cell.length_a   1.000
_cell.length_b   1.000
_cell.length_c   1.000
_cell.angle_alpha   90.00
_cell.angle_beta   90.00
_cell.angle_gamma   90.00
#
_symmetry.space_group_name_H-M   'P 1'
#
loop_
_entity.id
_entity.type
_entity.pdbx_description
1 polymer ?
#
loop_
_entity_poly.entity_id
_entity_poly.type
_entity_poly.pdbx_seq_one_letter_code
_entity_poly.pdbx_strand_id
1 'polypeptide(L)' 'MSKKYALLVDLRKCVGCTSCQVSCKMENAAPIGQFRSKVDIADTGEYPKPKRYFFPKICNQCDEP' A
#
# COMPACT_ATOMS: atom_id res chain seq x y z
N MET A 1 5.17 -24.01 18.40
CA MET A 1 4.61 -23.45 17.15
C MET A 1 5.34 -22.15 16.84
N SER A 2 5.74 -21.92 15.58
CA SER A 2 6.33 -20.66 15.14
C SER A 2 5.27 -19.54 15.10
N LYS A 3 5.69 -18.29 15.31
CA LYS A 3 4.79 -17.13 15.22
C LYS A 3 4.44 -16.87 13.75
N LYS A 4 3.15 -16.62 13.46
CA LYS A 4 2.68 -16.12 12.16
C LYS A 4 2.41 -14.62 12.26
N TYR A 5 3.01 -13.83 11.37
CA TYR A 5 2.80 -12.38 11.31
C TYR A 5 1.82 -12.04 10.19
N ALA A 6 1.04 -10.97 10.40
CA ALA A 6 0.11 -10.43 9.40
C ALA A 6 0.14 -8.90 9.44
N LEU A 7 -0.23 -8.27 8.33
CA LEU A 7 -0.39 -6.82 8.25
C LEU A 7 -1.85 -6.46 7.97
N LEU A 8 -2.40 -5.54 8.77
CA LEU A 8 -3.71 -4.95 8.56
C LEU A 8 -3.56 -3.47 8.23
N VAL A 9 -4.23 -3.02 7.16
CA VAL A 9 -4.21 -1.61 6.72
C VAL A 9 -5.65 -1.08 6.66
N ASP A 10 -5.96 -0.05 7.44
CA ASP A 10 -7.27 0.63 7.41
C ASP A 10 -7.33 1.65 6.26
N LEU A 11 -7.97 1.27 5.16
CA LEU A 11 -8.10 2.11 3.96
C LEU A 11 -8.93 3.38 4.19
N ARG A 12 -9.78 3.43 5.23
CA ARG A 12 -10.59 4.62 5.56
C ARG A 12 -9.74 5.75 6.13
N LYS A 13 -8.59 5.40 6.71
CA LYS A 13 -7.63 6.35 7.30
C LYS A 13 -6.47 6.67 6.38
N CYS A 14 -6.29 5.91 5.30
CA CYS A 14 -5.21 6.16 4.36
C CYS A 14 -5.48 7.46 3.60
N VAL A 15 -4.50 8.35 3.56
CA VAL A 15 -4.59 9.66 2.87
C VAL A 15 -3.70 9.74 1.63
N GLY A 16 -3.06 8.63 1.24
CA GLY A 16 -2.20 8.58 0.05
C GLY A 16 -0.88 9.36 0.17
N CYS A 17 -0.36 9.59 1.38
CA CYS A 17 0.88 10.37 1.57
C CYS A 17 2.17 9.68 1.09
N THR A 18 2.11 8.41 0.68
CA THR A 18 3.24 7.61 0.16
C THR A 18 4.43 7.41 1.12
N SER A 19 4.29 7.76 2.40
CA SER A 19 5.36 7.58 3.41
C SER A 19 5.85 6.13 3.50
N CYS A 20 4.93 5.16 3.48
CA CYS A 20 5.27 3.73 3.48
C CYS A 20 6.09 3.28 2.26
N GLN A 21 6.01 3.98 1.13
CA GLN A 21 6.84 3.71 -0.05
C GLN A 21 8.25 4.26 0.14
N VAL A 22 8.35 5.49 0.63
CA VAL A 22 9.63 6.16 0.89
C VAL A 22 10.42 5.38 1.95
N SER A 23 9.78 5.05 3.09
CA SER A 23 10.41 4.29 4.16
C SER A 23 10.92 2.93 3.68
N CYS A 24 10.11 2.20 2.90
CA CYS A 24 10.53 0.90 2.37
C CYS A 24 11.75 1.04 1.43
N LYS A 25 11.76 2.08 0.59
CA LYS A 25 12.85 2.30 -0.37
C LYS A 25 14.15 2.71 0.33
N MET A 26 14.07 3.57 1.35
CA MET A 26 15.22 3.97 2.15
C MET A 26 15.82 2.79 2.90
N GLU A 27 14.98 1.98 3.55
CA GLU A 27 15.43 0.83 4.34
C GLU A 27 16.05 -0.28 3.48
N ASN A 28 15.44 -0.55 2.31
CA ASN A 28 15.80 -1.72 1.51
C ASN A 28 16.67 -1.40 0.29
N ALA A 29 17.08 -0.13 0.12
CA ALA A 29 17.81 0.36 -1.04
C ALA A 29 17.20 -0.13 -2.39
N ALA A 30 15.87 -0.11 -2.50
CA ALA A 30 15.19 -0.67 -3.66
C ALA A 30 15.64 0.04 -4.96
N PRO A 31 15.93 -0.71 -6.04
CA PRO A 31 16.42 -0.12 -7.29
C PRO A 31 15.49 0.95 -7.85
N ILE A 32 16.05 1.84 -8.67
CA ILE A 32 15.26 2.84 -9.40
C ILE A 32 14.23 2.11 -10.29
N GLY A 33 12.99 2.61 -10.29
CA GLY A 33 11.87 2.00 -11.01
C GLY A 33 11.22 0.80 -10.30
N GLN A 34 11.79 0.30 -9.20
CA GLN A 34 11.22 -0.83 -8.45
C GLN A 34 10.65 -0.40 -7.11
N PHE A 35 9.51 -0.97 -6.75
CA PHE A 35 8.78 -0.68 -5.52
C PHE A 35 8.33 -1.97 -4.85
N ARG A 36 8.80 -2.23 -3.62
CA ARG A 36 8.29 -3.33 -2.78
C ARG A 36 6.94 -2.97 -2.12
N SER A 37 6.73 -1.68 -1.86
CA SER A 37 5.45 -1.11 -1.45
C SER A 37 5.06 0.02 -2.40
N LYS A 38 3.79 0.03 -2.83
CA LYS A 38 3.22 1.05 -3.71
C LYS A 38 1.86 1.49 -3.21
N VAL A 39 1.49 2.75 -3.37
CA VAL A 39 0.10 3.20 -3.18
C VAL A 39 -0.54 3.39 -4.55
N ASP A 40 -1.55 2.58 -4.86
CA ASP A 40 -2.40 2.78 -6.03
C ASP A 40 -3.55 3.75 -5.66
N ILE A 41 -3.90 4.64 -6.58
CA ILE A 41 -4.95 5.64 -6.39
C ILE A 41 -6.06 5.34 -7.38
N ALA A 42 -7.31 5.29 -6.89
CA ALA A 42 -8.48 5.09 -7.74
C ALA A 42 -9.53 6.17 -7.47
N ASP A 43 -9.92 6.87 -8.53
CA ASP A 43 -11.04 7.80 -8.51
C ASP A 43 -12.29 7.10 -9.05
N THR A 44 -13.41 7.33 -8.38
CA THR A 44 -14.69 6.70 -8.69
C THR A 44 -15.82 7.69 -8.58
N GLY A 45 -16.90 7.43 -9.32
CA GLY A 45 -18.06 8.31 -9.37
C GLY A 45 -17.80 9.55 -10.22
N GLU A 46 -18.85 10.36 -10.35
CA GLU A 46 -18.86 11.56 -11.17
C GLU A 46 -19.40 12.73 -10.34
N TYR A 47 -19.24 13.95 -10.84
CA TYR A 47 -19.82 15.14 -10.22
C TYR A 47 -21.34 14.97 -10.01
N PRO A 48 -21.90 15.33 -8.84
CA PRO A 48 -21.30 16.06 -7.70
C PRO A 48 -20.73 15.16 -6.59
N LYS A 49 -20.64 13.85 -6.79
CA LYS A 49 -20.22 12.89 -5.75
C LYS A 49 -19.00 12.05 -6.15
N PRO A 50 -17.86 12.68 -6.53
CA PRO A 50 -16.63 11.94 -6.77
C PRO A 50 -16.06 11.40 -5.44
N LYS A 51 -15.38 10.26 -5.51
CA LYS A 51 -14.65 9.67 -4.39
C LYS A 51 -13.26 9.22 -4.85
N ARG A 52 -12.27 9.41 -3.99
CA ARG A 52 -10.90 8.92 -4.16
C ARG A 52 -10.58 7.86 -3.11
N TYR A 53 -9.96 6.77 -3.54
CA TYR A 53 -9.47 5.71 -2.68
C TYR A 53 -7.96 5.53 -2.83
N PHE A 54 -7.32 5.15 -1.74
CA PHE A 54 -5.89 4.89 -1.66
C PHE A 54 -5.66 3.45 -1.24
N PHE A 55 -4.90 2.71 -2.04
CA PHE A 55 -4.64 1.28 -1.84
C PHE A 55 -3.14 1.03 -1.70
N PRO A 56 -2.62 0.93 -0.47
CA PRO A 56 -1.26 0.45 -0.22
C PRO A 56 -1.14 -1.02 -0.64
N LYS A 57 -0.54 -1.25 -1.81
CA LYS A 57 -0.22 -2.57 -2.36
C LYS A 57 1.20 -2.97 -1.93
N ILE A 58 1.26 -4.06 -1.18
CA ILE A 58 2.49 -4.72 -0.74
C ILE A 58 2.37 -6.23 -1.01
N CYS A 59 3.46 -6.98 -0.83
CA CYS A 59 3.37 -8.44 -0.83
C CYS A 59 2.47 -8.91 0.32
N ASN A 60 1.48 -9.76 0.01
CA ASN A 60 0.51 -10.25 0.99
C ASN A 60 1.08 -11.33 1.93
N GLN A 61 2.26 -11.89 1.63
CA GLN A 61 2.85 -13.00 2.38
C GLN A 61 1.82 -14.13 2.60
N CYS A 62 1.17 -14.56 1.51
CA CYS A 62 0.12 -15.55 1.54
C CYS A 62 0.61 -16.86 2.19
N ASP A 63 -0.26 -17.54 2.94
CA ASP A 63 0.03 -18.89 3.43
C ASP A 63 0.24 -19.89 2.27
N GLU A 64 -0.40 -19.64 1.13
CA GLU A 64 -0.24 -20.33 -0.16
C GLU A 64 0.07 -19.28 -1.25
N PRO A 65 1.34 -19.15 -1.69
CA PRO A 65 1.83 -18.04 -2.52
C PRO A 65 1.48 -18.14 -4.01
#